data_AF-A0A822E1I5-F1
#
_entry.id   AF-A0A822E1I5-F1
#
_cell.length_a   1.000
_cell.length_b   1.000
_cell.length_c   1.000
_cell.angle_alpha   90.00
_cell.angle_beta   90.00
_cell.angle_gamma   90.00
#
_symmetry.space_group_name_H-M   'P 1'
#
loop_
_entity.id
_entity.type
_entity.pdbx_description
1 polymer ?
#
loop_
_entity_poly.entity_id
_entity_poly.type
_entity_poly.pdbx_seq_one_letter_code
_entity_poly.pdbx_strand_id
1 'polypeptide(L)' 'TDCRDRQDIQYLEKGDIDAASTEKHRLEEQQRADARKRDQDFEALWFIKDDNDEYIYTHKYEQRIFDHCPDLFSQPSHR' A
#
# COMPACT_ATOMS: atom_id res chain seq x y z
N THR A 1 -3.91 -4.13 -2.73
CA THR A 1 -3.43 -3.30 -1.60
C THR A 1 -3.99 -3.77 -0.25
N ASP A 2 -4.59 -4.96 -0.18
CA ASP A 2 -5.11 -5.49 1.09
C ASP A 2 -3.95 -5.87 2.03
N CYS A 3 -4.10 -5.60 3.33
CA CYS A 3 -3.00 -5.82 4.26
C CYS A 3 -2.66 -7.30 4.47
N ARG A 4 -3.54 -8.24 4.11
CA ARG A 4 -3.25 -9.68 4.17
C ARG A 4 -2.10 -10.08 3.25
N ASP A 5 -1.83 -9.30 2.21
CA ASP A 5 -0.74 -9.54 1.27
C ASP A 5 0.61 -8.97 1.76
N ARG A 6 0.64 -8.30 2.93
CA ARG A 6 1.89 -7.78 3.51
C ARG A 6 2.74 -8.89 4.10
N GLN A 7 3.88 -9.15 3.47
CA GLN A 7 4.79 -10.22 3.88
C GLN A 7 5.39 -10.00 5.27
N ASP A 8 5.69 -8.75 5.66
CA ASP A 8 6.20 -8.47 7.00
C ASP A 8 5.20 -8.81 8.11
N ILE A 9 3.91 -8.57 7.87
CA ILE A 9 2.83 -8.97 8.80
C ILE A 9 2.72 -10.51 8.85
N GLN A 10 2.80 -11.18 7.69
CA GLN A 10 2.75 -12.64 7.63
C GLN A 10 3.93 -13.31 8.35
N TYR A 11 5.15 -12.76 8.23
CA TYR A 11 6.31 -13.27 8.96
C TYR A 11 6.15 -13.08 10.47
N LEU A 12 5.66 -11.91 10.88
CA LEU A 12 5.40 -11.62 12.29
C LEU A 12 4.33 -12.57 12.87
N GLU A 13 3.26 -12.84 12.14
CA GLU A 13 2.21 -13.79 12.53
C GLU A 13 2.75 -15.21 12.71
N LYS A 14 3.76 -15.60 11.93
CA LYS A 14 4.46 -16.89 12.04
C LYS A 14 5.56 -16.91 13.11
N GLY A 15 5.81 -15.79 13.78
CA GLY A 15 6.85 -15.65 14.80
C GLY A 15 8.26 -15.45 14.25
N ASP A 16 8.42 -15.21 12.95
CA ASP A 16 9.73 -14.91 12.34
C ASP A 16 10.01 -13.41 12.41
N ILE A 17 10.59 -12.98 13.53
CA ILE A 17 10.81 -11.57 13.86
C ILE A 17 11.88 -10.94 12.95
N ASP A 18 12.93 -11.69 12.60
CA ASP A 18 14.04 -11.18 11.79
C ASP A 18 13.59 -10.95 10.34
N ALA A 19 12.82 -11.91 9.78
CA ALA A 19 12.23 -11.75 8.45
C ALA A 19 11.22 -10.60 8.42
N ALA A 20 10.37 -10.47 9.45
CA ALA A 20 9.40 -9.38 9.56
C ALA A 20 10.08 -7.99 9.60
N SER A 21 11.13 -7.84 10.42
CA SER A 21 11.88 -6.58 10.53
C SER A 21 12.55 -6.18 9.22
N THR A 22 13.14 -7.16 8.53
CA THR A 22 13.80 -6.97 7.22
C THR A 22 12.79 -6.52 6.16
N GLU A 23 11.66 -7.22 6.05
CA GLU A 23 10.65 -6.92 5.04
C GLU A 23 9.93 -5.60 5.32
N LYS A 24 9.71 -5.26 6.59
CA LYS A 24 9.21 -3.94 7.00
C LYS A 24 10.15 -2.82 6.55
N HIS A 25 11.45 -2.94 6.83
CA HIS A 25 12.44 -1.94 6.40
C HIS A 25 12.42 -1.72 4.89
N ARG A 26 12.33 -2.81 4.13
CA ARG A 26 12.28 -2.77 2.68
C ARG A 26 11.04 -2.03 2.17
N LEU A 27 9.86 -2.39 2.66
CA LEU A 27 8.58 -1.76 2.28
C LEU A 27 8.58 -0.26 2.60
N GLU A 28 9.07 0.13 3.77
CA GLU A 28 9.15 1.54 4.17
C GLU A 28 10.13 2.34 3.30
N GLU A 29 11.29 1.77 2.93
CA GLU A 29 12.23 2.46 2.04
C GLU A 29 11.69 2.58 0.62
N GLN A 30 11.01 1.55 0.10
CA GLN A 30 10.33 1.60 -1.19
C GLN A 30 9.25 2.70 -1.19
N GLN A 31 8.39 2.72 -0.18
CA GLN A 31 7.36 3.76 -0.05
C GLN A 31 7.97 5.17 0.01
N ARG A 32 9.07 5.33 0.76
CA ARG A 32 9.79 6.61 0.89
C ARG A 32 10.45 7.03 -0.43
N ALA A 33 11.03 6.08 -1.17
CA ALA A 33 11.60 6.33 -2.49
C ALA A 33 10.53 6.74 -3.51
N ASP A 34 9.38 6.07 -3.51
CA ASP A 34 8.27 6.39 -4.39
C ASP A 34 7.65 7.75 -4.04
N ALA A 35 7.53 8.07 -2.76
CA ALA A 35 7.08 9.39 -2.31
C ALA A 35 7.98 10.52 -2.81
N ARG A 36 9.31 10.33 -2.81
CA ARG A 36 10.27 11.31 -3.34
C ARG A 36 10.18 11.49 -4.87
N LYS A 37 9.66 10.51 -5.60
CA LYS A 37 9.55 10.53 -7.06
C LYS A 37 8.20 11.06 -7.56
N ARG A 38 7.19 11.17 -6.70
CA ARG A 38 5.87 11.65 -7.10
C ARG A 38 5.86 13.17 -7.18
N ASP A 39 5.40 13.69 -8.32
CA ASP A 39 5.18 15.13 -8.52
C ASP A 39 3.85 15.61 -7.93
N GLN A 40 2.92 14.68 -7.64
CA GLN A 40 1.60 14.95 -7.11
C GLN A 40 1.35 14.14 -5.83
N ASP A 41 0.44 14.64 -5.00
CA ASP A 41 -0.01 13.94 -3.81
C ASP A 41 -0.71 12.62 -4.18
N PHE A 42 -0.59 11.62 -3.30
CA PHE A 42 -1.23 10.33 -3.50
C PHE A 42 -2.72 10.44 -3.21
N GLU A 43 -3.57 10.17 -4.21
CA GLU A 43 -5.02 10.12 -4.05
C GLU A 43 -5.49 8.75 -3.56
N ALA A 44 -6.39 8.74 -2.57
CA ALA A 44 -7.01 7.52 -2.09
C ALA A 44 -8.00 6.95 -3.13
N LEU A 45 -7.96 5.64 -3.38
CA LEU A 45 -8.80 5.00 -4.41
C LEU A 45 -10.27 4.86 -4.02
N TRP A 46 -10.52 4.59 -2.73
CA TRP A 46 -11.84 4.17 -2.25
C TRP A 46 -12.61 5.29 -1.54
N PHE A 47 -11.93 6.38 -1.21
CA PHE A 47 -12.48 7.51 -0.47
C PHE A 47 -12.07 8.82 -1.15
N ILE A 48 -12.97 9.80 -1.14
CA ILE A 48 -12.69 11.17 -1.57
C ILE A 48 -12.93 12.13 -0.42
N LYS A 49 -12.24 13.26 -0.41
CA LYS A 49 -12.49 14.34 0.56
C LYS A 49 -13.64 15.21 0.06
N ASP A 50 -14.59 15.53 0.93
CA ASP A 50 -15.63 16.53 0.66
C ASP A 50 -15.14 17.96 0.96
N ASP A 51 -16.02 18.95 0.82
CA ASP A 51 -15.71 20.36 1.09
C ASP A 51 -15.37 20.62 2.58
N ASN A 52 -15.68 19.69 3.48
CA ASN A 52 -15.38 19.75 4.91
C ASN A 52 -14.12 18.95 5.29
N ASP A 53 -13.36 18.45 4.31
CA ASP A 53 -12.21 17.57 4.49
C ASP A 53 -12.54 16.20 5.11
N GLU A 54 -13.81 15.76 5.04
CA GLU A 54 -14.25 14.45 5.50
C GLU A 54 -14.09 13.38 4.40
N TYR A 55 -13.66 12.17 4.79
CA TYR A 55 -13.52 11.07 3.85
C TYR A 55 -14.86 10.38 3.58
N ILE A 56 -15.35 10.52 2.36
CA ILE A 56 -16.58 9.89 1.88
C ILE A 56 -16.25 8.64 1.07
N TYR A 57 -16.85 7.51 1.45
CA TYR A 57 -16.69 6.25 0.74
C TYR A 57 -17.35 6.31 -0.64
N THR A 58 -16.63 5.86 -1.67
CA THR A 58 -17.07 5.97 -3.07
C THR A 58 -17.93 4.81 -3.56
N HIS A 59 -18.13 3.76 -2.75
CA HIS A 59 -18.77 2.49 -3.15
C HIS A 59 -18.06 1.72 -4.30
N LYS A 60 -16.92 2.21 -4.80
CA LYS A 60 -16.18 1.57 -5.91
C LYS A 60 -15.52 0.25 -5.52
N TYR A 61 -15.18 0.06 -4.25
CA TYR A 61 -14.55 -1.18 -3.77
C TYR A 61 -15.44 -2.41 -4.00
N GLU A 62 -16.75 -2.27 -3.83
CA GLU A 62 -17.74 -3.33 -4.02
C GLU A 62 -17.85 -3.80 -5.48
N GLN A 63 -17.45 -2.97 -6.44
CA GLN A 63 -17.46 -3.31 -7.87
C GLN A 63 -16.39 -4.34 -8.23
N ARG A 64 -15.41 -4.58 -7.34
CA ARG A 64 -14.31 -5.55 -7.52
C ARG A 64 -13.43 -5.29 -8.76
N ILE A 65 -13.37 -4.04 -9.21
CA ILE A 65 -12.48 -3.60 -10.30
C ILE A 65 -11.18 -3.08 -9.66
N PHE A 66 -10.09 -3.86 -9.78
CA PHE A 66 -8.81 -3.58 -9.12
C PHE A 66 -7.67 -3.26 -10.09
N ASP A 67 -7.95 -3.12 -11.38
CA ASP A 67 -6.94 -2.86 -12.43
C ASP A 67 -6.14 -1.57 -12.21
N HIS A 68 -6.73 -0.62 -11.46
CA HIS A 68 -6.10 0.66 -11.09
C HIS A 68 -5.40 0.64 -9.73
N CYS A 69 -5.41 -0.49 -9.02
CA CYS A 69 -4.73 -0.59 -7.73
C CYS A 69 -3.21 -0.58 -7.92
N PRO A 70 -2.47 0.28 -7.20
CA PRO A 70 -1.02 0.26 -7.24
C PRO A 70 -0.50 -1.04 -6.61
N ASP A 71 0.62 -1.50 -7.14
CA ASP A 71 1.38 -2.55 -6.50
C ASP A 71 2.27 -1.95 -5.41
N LEU A 72 1.90 -2.21 -4.15
CA LEU A 72 2.55 -1.62 -2.98
C LEU A 72 3.54 -2.57 -2.31
N PHE A 73 3.50 -3.86 -2.63
CA PHE A 73 4.19 -4.89 -1.85
C PHE A 73 5.23 -5.66 -2.66
N SER A 74 5.06 -5.75 -3.98
CA SER A 74 5.99 -6.51 -4.81
C SER A 74 7.35 -5.84 -4.93
N GLN A 75 8.36 -6.65 -5.24
CA GLN A 75 9.68 -6.18 -5.59
C GLN A 75 9.64 -5.61 -7.01
N PRO A 76 10.33 -4.49 -7.29
CA PRO A 76 10.63 -4.12 -8.66
C PRO A 76 11.40 -5.28 -9.30
N SER A 77 10.84 -5.88 -10.36
CA SER A 77 11.56 -6.87 -11.13
C SER A 77 12.78 -6.20 -11.76
N HIS A 78 13.99 -6.60 -11.35
CA HIS A 78 15.18 -6.30 -12.14
C HIS A 78 15.04 -7.04 -13.49
N ARG A 79 14.72 -6.30 -14.55
CA ARG A 79 15.04 -6.69 -15.92
C ARG A 79 16.37 -6.08 -16.31
#